data_AF-A0A6D0IBD0-F1
#
_entry.id   AF-A0A6D0IBD0-F1
#
_cell.length_a   1.000
_cell.length_b   1.000
_cell.length_c   1.000
_cell.angle_alpha   90.00
_cell.angle_beta   90.00
_cell.angle_gamma   90.00
#
_symmetry.space_group_name_H-M   'P 1'
#
loop_
_entity.id
_entity.type
_entity.pdbx_description
1 polymer ?
#
loop_
_entity_poly.entity_id
_entity_poly.type
_entity_poly.pdbx_seq_one_letter_code
_entity_poly.pdbx_strand_id
1 'polypeptide(L)'
;MSYVKSVSGSDYRFLVWGVMLYHTCPWLNLLNGPLMFKRRYVTLLPLFVLLAACSSKPKPTETETTTGTPSGGFLLEPQHNVMQMGGDFANNPNAQQFIDKMVNKHGFDRQQLQEILSQAKRLDSVLRLMDNQAPTTSVKPPSGPNGAWLRYRKKFITPDNVQNGVVFWNQYEDALNRAWQVYGVPPEIIVGIIGVETRWGRVMGKTRILDALATLSFNYPRRAEYFSGELETFLLMARDEQDDPLNLKGSFAGAMGYGQFMPSSYKQYAVDFSGDGHINLWDPVDAIG
;
A
#
# COMPACT_ATOMS: atom_id res chain seq x y z
N MET A 1 -34.82 -31.63 -8.70
CA MET A 1 -35.19 -32.62 -7.67
C MET A 1 -33.94 -32.96 -6.87
N SER A 2 -33.80 -32.28 -5.73
CA SER A 2 -33.03 -32.54 -4.51
C SER A 2 -31.87 -33.55 -4.52
N TYR A 3 -30.67 -33.08 -4.18
CA TYR A 3 -29.86 -33.67 -3.10
C TYR A 3 -28.97 -32.59 -2.46
N VAL A 4 -29.51 -31.92 -1.44
CA VAL A 4 -28.72 -31.16 -0.45
C VAL A 4 -28.25 -32.17 0.59
N LYS A 5 -26.95 -32.49 0.63
CA LYS A 5 -26.34 -33.19 1.76
C LYS A 5 -25.90 -32.16 2.79
N SER A 6 -26.54 -32.20 3.96
CA SER A 6 -26.15 -31.46 5.14
C SER A 6 -24.74 -31.87 5.57
N VAL A 7 -23.85 -30.90 5.74
CA VAL A 7 -22.56 -31.12 6.41
C VAL A 7 -22.75 -30.71 7.87
N SER A 8 -22.85 -31.72 8.75
CA SER A 8 -22.83 -31.54 10.21
C SER A 8 -21.42 -31.16 10.65
N GLY A 9 -21.33 -30.12 11.49
CA GLY A 9 -20.07 -29.61 11.99
C GLY A 9 -19.38 -30.57 12.96
N SER A 10 -18.35 -31.25 12.49
CA SER A 10 -17.27 -31.82 13.33
C SER A 10 -16.21 -32.47 12.45
N ASP A 11 -15.59 -31.75 11.51
CA ASP A 11 -14.36 -32.23 10.87
C ASP A 11 -13.59 -31.07 10.22
N TYR A 12 -12.74 -30.42 11.02
CA TYR A 12 -11.61 -29.64 10.52
C TYR A 12 -10.34 -30.22 11.15
N ARG A 13 -10.00 -31.46 10.78
CA ARG A 13 -8.67 -32.01 11.04
C ARG A 13 -7.79 -31.62 9.85
N PHE A 14 -7.01 -30.56 10.02
CA PHE A 14 -5.88 -30.28 9.15
C PHE A 14 -4.90 -31.47 9.26
N LEU A 15 -4.76 -32.21 8.17
CA LEU A 15 -3.71 -33.20 7.98
C LEU A 15 -2.39 -32.44 7.83
N VAL A 16 -1.64 -32.37 8.92
CA VAL A 16 -0.20 -32.08 8.89
C VAL A 16 0.47 -33.31 8.28
N TRP A 17 0.77 -33.26 6.99
CA TRP A 17 1.66 -34.26 6.38
C TRP A 17 3.10 -33.92 6.74
N GLY A 18 3.64 -34.69 7.69
CA GLY A 18 5.08 -34.75 7.94
C GLY A 18 5.77 -35.45 6.78
N VAL A 19 6.63 -34.73 6.07
CA VAL A 19 7.59 -35.34 5.15
C VAL A 19 8.83 -35.69 5.96
N MET A 20 8.92 -36.97 6.32
CA MET A 20 10.09 -37.60 6.91
C MET A 20 10.98 -38.08 5.76
N LEU A 21 12.06 -37.35 5.48
CA LEU A 21 13.10 -37.77 4.53
C LEU A 21 14.29 -38.33 5.31
N TYR A 22 14.46 -39.63 5.24
CA TYR A 22 15.74 -40.30 5.45
C TYR A 22 15.91 -41.34 4.35
N HIS A 23 16.97 -41.21 3.54
CA HIS A 23 17.98 -42.26 3.28
C HIS A 23 19.01 -41.83 2.21
N THR A 24 20.26 -41.69 2.67
CA THR A 24 21.53 -42.21 2.09
C THR A 24 21.97 -41.86 0.65
N CYS A 25 22.89 -40.89 0.53
CA CYS A 25 24.30 -40.91 0.02
C CYS A 25 24.80 -42.01 -1.00
N PRO A 26 25.99 -41.83 -1.65
CA PRO A 26 26.22 -41.48 -3.07
C PRO A 26 26.95 -42.58 -3.89
N TRP A 27 27.29 -42.34 -5.18
CA TRP A 27 28.56 -42.70 -5.88
C TRP A 27 28.45 -42.63 -7.44
N LEU A 28 29.63 -42.48 -8.06
CA LEU A 28 30.07 -42.12 -9.42
C LEU A 28 29.61 -42.97 -10.64
N ASN A 29 29.56 -42.34 -11.83
CA ASN A 29 30.37 -42.63 -13.04
C ASN A 29 29.84 -41.83 -14.27
N LEU A 30 30.60 -40.90 -14.88
CA LEU A 30 31.62 -41.04 -15.96
C LEU A 30 31.06 -41.26 -17.40
N LEU A 31 31.37 -40.25 -18.25
CA LEU A 31 31.76 -40.26 -19.68
C LEU A 31 30.82 -40.83 -20.77
N ASN A 32 30.43 -39.97 -21.73
CA ASN A 32 30.91 -39.96 -23.13
C ASN A 32 30.16 -38.90 -24.00
N GLY A 33 30.89 -38.10 -24.79
CA GLY A 33 30.39 -37.04 -25.70
C GLY A 33 29.83 -37.54 -27.04
N PRO A 34 29.85 -36.77 -28.17
CA PRO A 34 30.52 -35.49 -28.43
C PRO A 34 29.68 -34.39 -29.16
N LEU A 35 30.38 -33.27 -29.41
CA LEU A 35 30.11 -32.07 -30.20
C LEU A 35 29.30 -32.26 -31.50
N MET A 36 28.59 -31.20 -31.93
CA MET A 36 28.83 -30.60 -33.26
C MET A 36 28.34 -29.14 -33.37
N PHE A 37 29.30 -28.30 -33.74
CA PHE A 37 29.26 -26.90 -34.13
C PHE A 37 28.61 -26.75 -35.52
N LYS A 38 27.72 -25.78 -35.76
CA LYS A 38 27.55 -25.21 -37.11
C LYS A 38 27.08 -23.75 -37.11
N ARG A 39 28.09 -22.94 -37.38
CA ARG A 39 28.17 -21.52 -37.72
C ARG A 39 27.58 -21.28 -39.12
N ARG A 40 26.75 -20.26 -39.32
CA ARG A 40 26.60 -19.55 -40.61
C ARG A 40 26.39 -18.05 -40.37
N TYR A 41 27.40 -17.27 -40.74
CA TYR A 41 27.37 -15.83 -41.00
C TYR A 41 26.87 -15.58 -42.43
N VAL A 42 26.43 -14.34 -42.74
CA VAL A 42 26.75 -13.53 -43.95
C VAL A 42 25.84 -12.26 -43.98
N THR A 43 26.39 -11.08 -43.58
CA THR A 43 26.62 -9.78 -44.33
C THR A 43 25.40 -8.84 -44.47
N LEU A 44 25.37 -7.61 -43.90
CA LEU A 44 25.91 -6.29 -44.36
C LEU A 44 25.32 -5.81 -45.71
N LEU A 45 24.88 -4.57 -46.01
CA LEU A 45 25.04 -3.17 -45.51
C LEU A 45 23.81 -2.33 -46.06
N PRO A 46 23.71 -0.99 -45.83
CA PRO A 46 22.50 -0.14 -45.83
C PRO A 46 22.29 0.67 -47.12
N LEU A 47 21.17 1.42 -47.20
CA LEU A 47 21.01 2.49 -48.18
C LEU A 47 20.45 3.77 -47.53
N PHE A 48 21.27 4.82 -47.54
CA PHE A 48 20.92 6.22 -47.32
C PHE A 48 20.42 6.81 -48.64
N VAL A 49 19.32 7.57 -48.62
CA VAL A 49 19.12 8.70 -49.55
C VAL A 49 18.49 9.87 -48.78
N LEU A 50 19.26 10.95 -48.72
CA LEU A 50 18.88 12.32 -48.37
C LEU A 50 18.34 13.04 -49.61
N LEU A 51 17.47 14.05 -49.39
CA LEU A 51 17.46 15.42 -49.96
C LEU A 51 16.05 16.00 -49.70
N ALA A 52 15.90 17.04 -48.86
CA ALA A 52 16.05 18.47 -49.18
C ALA A 52 14.95 18.99 -50.14
N ALA A 53 14.34 20.16 -50.03
CA ALA A 53 14.31 21.29 -49.09
C ALA A 53 13.12 22.18 -49.54
N CYS A 54 12.70 23.14 -48.70
CA CYS A 54 12.22 24.51 -49.02
C CYS A 54 11.43 25.01 -47.80
N SER A 55 12.02 25.75 -46.86
CA SER A 55 12.49 27.14 -46.95
C SER A 55 11.37 28.15 -47.21
N SER A 56 10.84 28.75 -46.14
CA SER A 56 10.40 30.15 -46.16
C SER A 56 10.47 30.75 -44.74
N LYS A 57 11.03 31.95 -44.64
CA LYS A 57 11.03 32.89 -43.50
C LYS A 57 11.13 34.31 -44.11
N PRO A 58 10.82 35.41 -43.39
CA PRO A 58 9.76 35.61 -42.39
C PRO A 58 9.07 37.00 -42.54
N LYS A 59 8.03 37.29 -41.75
CA LYS A 59 7.73 38.66 -41.25
C LYS A 59 7.06 38.59 -39.85
N PRO A 60 7.26 39.60 -38.98
CA PRO A 60 7.30 39.44 -37.53
C PRO A 60 5.98 39.77 -36.84
N THR A 61 5.79 39.19 -35.66
CA THR A 61 5.00 39.81 -34.59
C THR A 61 5.63 39.40 -33.25
N GLU A 62 5.92 40.40 -32.43
CA GLU A 62 6.21 40.34 -30.98
C GLU A 62 5.09 39.54 -30.26
N THR A 63 5.23 38.95 -29.08
CA THR A 63 6.07 39.23 -27.92
C THR A 63 6.07 37.99 -26.99
N GLU A 64 7.01 38.01 -26.04
CA GLU A 64 6.93 37.42 -24.70
C GLU A 64 7.41 35.97 -24.45
N THR A 65 8.68 35.95 -24.04
CA THR A 65 9.38 35.02 -23.17
C THR A 65 8.53 34.54 -21.99
N THR A 66 8.47 33.23 -21.76
CA THR A 66 8.55 32.68 -20.40
C THR A 66 9.10 31.26 -20.41
N THR A 67 10.11 31.10 -19.57
CA THR A 67 10.88 29.90 -19.27
C THR A 67 10.02 28.82 -18.61
N GLY A 68 9.93 27.64 -19.22
CA GLY A 68 9.31 26.47 -18.60
C GLY A 68 10.18 25.86 -17.51
N THR A 69 9.64 25.79 -16.30
CA THR A 69 10.12 24.95 -15.17
C THR A 69 9.13 23.79 -15.04
N PRO A 70 9.56 22.54 -14.74
CA PRO A 70 8.64 21.41 -14.70
C PRO A 70 7.71 21.48 -13.47
N SER A 71 6.42 21.28 -13.72
CA SER A 71 5.34 21.26 -12.73
C SER A 71 5.32 19.94 -11.96
N GLY A 72 5.50 20.01 -10.65
CA GLY A 72 5.25 18.94 -9.69
C GLY A 72 4.10 19.29 -8.74
N GLY A 73 3.04 19.94 -9.25
CA GLY A 73 1.91 20.44 -8.46
C GLY A 73 0.62 19.67 -8.70
N PHE A 74 -0.17 19.47 -7.64
CA PHE A 74 -1.59 19.10 -7.75
C PHE A 74 -2.37 20.23 -8.45
N LEU A 75 -3.43 19.87 -9.18
CA LEU A 75 -4.23 20.75 -10.04
C LEU A 75 -5.04 21.81 -9.26
N LEU A 76 -4.40 22.87 -8.75
CA LEU A 76 -5.08 24.07 -8.24
C LEU A 76 -4.28 25.35 -8.55
N GLU A 77 -4.95 26.41 -9.02
CA GLU A 77 -4.36 27.71 -9.36
C GLU A 77 -4.01 28.55 -8.11
N PRO A 78 -2.89 29.30 -8.07
CA PRO A 78 -2.46 29.97 -6.83
C PRO A 78 -3.06 31.38 -6.65
N GLN A 79 -3.59 31.68 -5.45
CA GLN A 79 -3.80 33.06 -4.95
C GLN A 79 -2.78 33.39 -3.84
N HIS A 80 -1.96 34.43 -4.03
CA HIS A 80 -0.74 34.71 -3.26
C HIS A 80 -0.93 35.53 -1.96
N ASN A 81 -2.05 35.42 -1.25
CA ASN A 81 -2.28 36.22 -0.01
C ASN A 81 -2.90 35.48 1.17
N VAL A 82 -2.96 34.15 1.15
CA VAL A 82 -3.47 33.33 2.27
C VAL A 82 -2.30 32.79 3.10
N MET A 83 -2.02 33.41 4.26
CA MET A 83 -0.98 32.90 5.19
C MET A 83 -1.54 32.02 6.32
N GLN A 84 -2.85 32.08 6.59
CA GLN A 84 -3.47 31.35 7.71
C GLN A 84 -4.57 30.43 7.19
N MET A 85 -4.41 29.13 7.42
CA MET A 85 -5.40 28.13 7.02
C MET A 85 -6.60 28.14 7.97
N GLY A 86 -7.79 27.82 7.45
CA GLY A 86 -9.01 27.61 8.25
C GLY A 86 -9.12 26.19 8.80
N GLY A 87 -10.34 25.78 9.18
CA GLY A 87 -10.65 24.41 9.61
C GLY A 87 -10.21 24.06 11.03
N ASP A 88 -10.34 22.77 11.37
CA ASP A 88 -10.13 22.27 12.74
C ASP A 88 -8.69 22.45 13.24
N PHE A 89 -7.73 22.62 12.32
CA PHE A 89 -6.31 22.77 12.61
C PHE A 89 -5.78 24.21 12.42
N ALA A 90 -6.65 25.19 12.14
CA ALA A 90 -6.28 26.57 11.76
C ALA A 90 -5.16 27.20 12.63
N ASN A 91 -5.30 27.09 13.95
CA ASN A 91 -4.39 27.69 14.93
C ASN A 91 -3.54 26.64 15.67
N ASN A 92 -3.30 25.48 15.04
CA ASN A 92 -2.53 24.41 15.66
C ASN A 92 -1.02 24.57 15.36
N PRO A 93 -0.15 24.78 16.39
CA PRO A 93 1.28 24.95 16.18
C PRO A 93 1.96 23.74 15.52
N ASN A 94 1.52 22.52 15.86
CA ASN A 94 2.07 21.30 15.29
C ASN A 94 1.77 21.21 13.78
N ALA A 95 0.59 21.67 13.36
CA ALA A 95 0.23 21.71 11.95
C ALA A 95 1.06 22.74 11.18
N GLN A 96 1.31 23.92 11.76
CA GLN A 96 2.18 24.94 11.14
C GLN A 96 3.62 24.45 10.99
N GLN A 97 4.19 23.85 12.06
CA GLN A 97 5.53 23.25 12.02
C GLN A 97 5.63 22.11 10.99
N PHE A 98 4.58 21.31 10.86
CA PHE A 98 4.51 20.26 9.85
C PHE A 98 4.50 20.83 8.43
N ILE A 99 3.71 21.89 8.17
CA ILE A 99 3.70 22.58 6.88
C ILE A 99 5.10 23.13 6.57
N ASP A 100 5.73 23.82 7.53
CA ASP A 100 7.09 24.35 7.37
C ASP A 100 8.08 23.23 7.00
N LYS A 101 7.98 22.07 7.66
CA LYS A 101 8.79 20.90 7.35
C LYS A 101 8.54 20.38 5.93
N MET A 102 7.30 20.22 5.50
CA MET A 102 6.96 19.69 4.17
C MET A 102 7.41 20.63 3.04
N VAL A 103 7.26 21.95 3.23
CA VAL A 103 7.75 22.97 2.30
C VAL A 103 9.27 22.91 2.21
N ASN A 104 9.97 23.01 3.34
CA ASN A 104 11.44 23.10 3.36
C ASN A 104 12.12 21.81 2.91
N LYS A 105 11.59 20.65 3.30
CA LYS A 105 12.26 19.35 3.07
C LYS A 105 11.89 18.74 1.73
N HIS A 106 10.64 18.91 1.28
CA HIS A 106 10.08 18.16 0.14
C HIS A 106 9.56 19.04 -0.98
N GLY A 107 9.68 20.37 -0.85
CA GLY A 107 9.29 21.34 -1.87
C GLY A 107 7.78 21.40 -2.10
N PHE A 108 6.95 21.07 -1.09
CA PHE A 108 5.51 21.29 -1.20
C PHE A 108 5.20 22.78 -1.28
N ASP A 109 4.18 23.14 -2.06
CA ASP A 109 3.61 24.48 -2.04
C ASP A 109 2.84 24.69 -0.72
N ARG A 110 3.08 25.83 -0.07
CA ARG A 110 2.49 26.12 1.23
C ARG A 110 0.97 26.29 1.12
N GLN A 111 0.50 27.04 0.13
CA GLN A 111 -0.91 27.35 -0.05
C GLN A 111 -1.71 26.09 -0.34
N GLN A 112 -1.22 25.24 -1.25
CA GLN A 112 -1.85 23.94 -1.56
C GLN A 112 -1.93 23.04 -0.31
N LEU A 113 -0.85 22.97 0.49
CA LEU A 113 -0.87 22.16 1.71
C LEU A 113 -1.81 22.73 2.78
N GLN A 114 -1.90 24.07 2.88
CA GLN A 114 -2.86 24.75 3.74
C GLN A 114 -4.30 24.49 3.29
N GLU A 115 -4.60 24.47 2.00
CA GLU A 115 -5.91 24.12 1.45
C GLU A 115 -6.30 22.67 1.78
N ILE A 116 -5.38 21.72 1.62
CA ILE A 116 -5.58 20.31 2.00
C ILE A 116 -5.85 20.18 3.50
N LEU A 117 -5.00 20.76 4.35
CA LEU A 117 -5.11 20.63 5.81
C LEU A 117 -6.28 21.42 6.40
N SER A 118 -6.72 22.50 5.75
CA SER A 118 -7.94 23.22 6.14
C SER A 118 -9.21 22.37 6.01
N GLN A 119 -9.19 21.35 5.15
CA GLN A 119 -10.28 20.40 4.94
C GLN A 119 -10.15 19.13 5.80
N ALA A 120 -9.01 18.93 6.46
CA ALA A 120 -8.80 17.83 7.38
C ALA A 120 -9.63 18.06 8.66
N LYS A 121 -10.22 16.98 9.17
CA LYS A 121 -11.09 17.01 10.36
C LYS A 121 -10.39 16.44 11.57
N ARG A 122 -10.58 17.07 12.73
CA ARG A 122 -10.13 16.57 14.02
C ARG A 122 -11.14 15.55 14.55
N LEU A 123 -10.78 14.28 14.53
CA LEU A 123 -11.69 13.19 14.87
C LEU A 123 -11.50 12.72 16.33
N ASP A 124 -12.33 13.19 17.27
CA ASP A 124 -12.26 12.74 18.67
C ASP A 124 -12.42 11.22 18.85
N SER A 125 -13.15 10.57 17.94
CA SER A 125 -13.28 9.11 17.93
C SER A 125 -11.94 8.42 17.72
N VAL A 126 -11.05 8.97 16.89
CA VAL A 126 -9.70 8.46 16.64
C VAL A 126 -8.85 8.57 17.91
N LEU A 127 -8.89 9.74 18.57
CA LEU A 127 -8.17 9.98 19.83
C LEU A 127 -8.60 8.97 20.91
N ARG A 128 -9.91 8.81 21.12
CA ARG A 128 -10.46 7.85 22.10
C ARG A 128 -10.07 6.40 21.79
N LEU A 129 -10.10 5.99 20.53
CA LEU A 129 -9.69 4.63 20.13
C LEU A 129 -8.20 4.39 20.39
N MET A 130 -7.35 5.40 20.17
CA MET A 130 -5.92 5.32 20.46
C MET A 130 -5.63 5.26 21.97
N ASP A 131 -6.44 5.95 22.79
CA ASP A 131 -6.35 5.88 24.25
C ASP A 131 -6.82 4.55 24.82
N ASN A 132 -7.92 3.99 24.30
CA ASN A 132 -8.43 2.69 24.73
C ASN A 132 -7.47 1.53 24.44
N GLN A 133 -6.55 1.72 23.49
CA GLN A 133 -5.54 0.74 23.10
C GLN A 133 -4.15 1.08 23.64
N ALA A 134 -4.04 2.08 24.53
CA ALA A 134 -2.80 2.43 25.17
C ALA A 134 -2.26 1.24 26.00
N PRO A 135 -0.94 1.00 26.00
CA PRO A 135 -0.35 0.02 26.90
C PRO A 135 -0.64 0.46 28.34
N THR A 136 -1.28 -0.41 29.11
CA THR A 136 -1.57 -0.17 30.52
C THR A 136 -0.54 -0.91 31.37
N THR A 137 0.14 -0.19 32.25
CA THR A 137 1.19 -0.73 33.13
C THR A 137 0.64 -1.55 34.29
N SER A 138 -0.69 -1.62 34.44
CA SER A 138 -1.38 -2.09 35.65
C SER A 138 -2.46 -3.14 35.34
N VAL A 139 -2.20 -4.06 34.39
CA VAL A 139 -3.17 -5.13 34.10
C VAL A 139 -2.86 -6.32 34.99
N LYS A 140 -3.77 -6.60 35.94
CA LYS A 140 -3.78 -7.87 36.66
C LYS A 140 -3.78 -9.00 35.62
N PRO A 141 -2.86 -9.98 35.69
CA PRO A 141 -2.82 -11.05 34.70
C PRO A 141 -4.19 -11.73 34.64
N PRO A 142 -4.70 -12.04 33.43
CA PRO A 142 -6.03 -12.60 33.28
C PRO A 142 -6.13 -13.89 34.10
N SER A 143 -7.17 -13.99 34.94
CA SER A 143 -7.38 -15.18 35.77
C SER A 143 -7.78 -16.37 34.91
N GLY A 144 -6.96 -17.43 34.93
CA GLY A 144 -7.27 -18.80 34.50
C GLY A 144 -7.53 -19.01 33.01
N PRO A 145 -7.82 -20.27 32.61
CA PRO A 145 -8.32 -20.59 31.28
C PRO A 145 -9.77 -20.10 31.16
N ASN A 146 -9.95 -18.86 30.73
CA ASN A 146 -11.29 -18.28 30.55
C ASN A 146 -11.79 -18.39 29.10
N GLY A 147 -11.11 -19.13 28.21
CA GLY A 147 -11.51 -19.28 26.80
C GLY A 147 -11.27 -18.05 25.92
N ALA A 148 -10.39 -17.12 26.31
CA ALA A 148 -10.05 -15.92 25.54
C ALA A 148 -9.67 -16.21 24.08
N TRP A 149 -8.77 -17.20 23.87
CA TRP A 149 -8.36 -17.61 22.53
C TRP A 149 -9.54 -18.10 21.68
N LEU A 150 -10.41 -18.96 22.24
CA LEU A 150 -11.56 -19.47 21.51
C LEU A 150 -12.52 -18.36 21.09
N ARG A 151 -12.72 -17.34 21.95
CA ARG A 151 -13.51 -16.15 21.63
C ARG A 151 -12.87 -15.29 20.53
N TYR A 152 -11.55 -15.16 20.53
CA TYR A 152 -10.82 -14.43 19.49
C TYR A 152 -10.85 -15.20 18.16
N ARG A 153 -10.46 -16.49 18.17
CA ARG A 153 -10.41 -17.40 17.03
C ARG A 153 -11.73 -17.41 16.25
N LYS A 154 -12.87 -17.52 16.94
CA LYS A 154 -14.19 -17.59 16.31
C LYS A 154 -14.66 -16.28 15.63
N LYS A 155 -13.95 -15.15 15.83
CA LYS A 155 -14.22 -13.93 15.06
C LYS A 155 -13.72 -14.04 13.61
N PHE A 156 -12.72 -14.89 13.37
CA PHE A 156 -12.05 -15.01 12.07
C PHE A 156 -12.28 -16.37 11.42
N ILE A 157 -12.21 -17.46 12.17
CA ILE A 157 -12.33 -18.82 11.64
C ILE A 157 -13.79 -19.28 11.75
N THR A 158 -14.60 -18.82 10.79
CA THR A 158 -16.01 -19.20 10.59
C THR A 158 -16.18 -19.84 9.20
N PRO A 159 -17.22 -20.66 8.96
CA PRO A 159 -17.47 -21.24 7.64
C PRO A 159 -17.54 -20.19 6.52
N ASP A 160 -18.22 -19.07 6.76
CA ASP A 160 -18.33 -17.94 5.83
C ASP A 160 -16.96 -17.35 5.49
N ASN A 161 -16.13 -17.04 6.49
CA ASN A 161 -14.80 -16.50 6.23
C ASN A 161 -13.93 -17.51 5.49
N VAL A 162 -13.91 -18.78 5.89
CA VAL A 162 -13.09 -19.79 5.21
C VAL A 162 -13.51 -19.93 3.74
N GLN A 163 -14.81 -19.94 3.44
CA GLN A 163 -15.31 -20.01 2.06
C GLN A 163 -14.91 -18.76 1.26
N ASN A 164 -15.04 -17.57 1.84
CA ASN A 164 -14.59 -16.33 1.19
C ASN A 164 -13.07 -16.30 0.94
N GLY A 165 -12.28 -16.89 1.85
CA GLY A 165 -10.83 -17.03 1.66
C GLY A 165 -10.46 -17.99 0.55
N VAL A 166 -11.17 -19.11 0.41
CA VAL A 166 -11.00 -20.03 -0.74
C VAL A 166 -11.36 -19.33 -2.05
N VAL A 167 -12.43 -18.53 -2.08
CA VAL A 167 -12.80 -17.74 -3.27
C VAL A 167 -11.69 -16.76 -3.64
N PHE A 168 -11.17 -16.00 -2.66
CA PHE A 168 -10.07 -15.06 -2.89
C PHE A 168 -8.80 -15.77 -3.38
N TRP A 169 -8.43 -16.88 -2.74
CA TRP A 169 -7.28 -17.67 -3.16
C TRP A 169 -7.41 -18.10 -4.61
N ASN A 170 -8.52 -18.75 -4.97
CA ASN A 170 -8.71 -19.25 -6.33
C ASN A 170 -8.77 -18.11 -7.36
N GLN A 171 -9.30 -16.94 -6.98
CA GLN A 171 -9.36 -15.78 -7.86
C GLN A 171 -7.97 -15.19 -8.15
N TYR A 172 -7.05 -15.24 -7.18
CA TYR A 172 -5.71 -14.66 -7.28
C TYR A 172 -4.60 -15.71 -7.17
N GLU A 173 -4.88 -16.95 -7.58
CA GLU A 173 -3.98 -18.09 -7.43
C GLU A 173 -2.63 -17.84 -8.11
N ASP A 174 -2.64 -17.25 -9.30
CA ASP A 174 -1.42 -16.92 -10.04
C ASP A 174 -0.56 -15.88 -9.31
N ALA A 175 -1.18 -14.85 -8.73
CA ALA A 175 -0.47 -13.84 -7.95
C ALA A 175 0.11 -14.45 -6.66
N LEU A 176 -0.67 -15.27 -5.94
CA LEU A 176 -0.22 -15.95 -4.74
C LEU A 176 0.94 -16.92 -5.01
N ASN A 177 0.85 -17.70 -6.09
CA ASN A 177 1.91 -18.61 -6.50
C ASN A 177 3.17 -17.85 -6.90
N ARG A 178 3.03 -16.72 -7.61
CA ARG A 178 4.15 -15.86 -7.95
C ARG A 178 4.80 -15.24 -6.70
N ALA A 179 4.00 -14.76 -5.74
CA ALA A 179 4.53 -14.23 -4.47
C ALA A 179 5.31 -15.30 -3.70
N TRP A 180 4.82 -16.54 -3.69
CA TRP A 180 5.55 -17.65 -3.10
C TRP A 180 6.88 -17.93 -3.81
N GLN A 181 6.90 -17.93 -5.15
CA GLN A 181 8.12 -18.16 -5.92
C GLN A 181 9.17 -17.04 -5.74
N VAL A 182 8.72 -15.78 -5.63
CA VAL A 182 9.61 -14.61 -5.53
C VAL A 182 10.11 -14.40 -4.10
N TYR A 183 9.20 -14.48 -3.11
CA TYR A 183 9.50 -14.10 -1.72
C TYR A 183 9.58 -15.29 -0.75
N GLY A 184 9.19 -16.49 -1.17
CA GLY A 184 9.19 -17.68 -0.31
C GLY A 184 8.05 -17.71 0.72
N VAL A 185 7.10 -16.78 0.65
CA VAL A 185 5.94 -16.71 1.57
C VAL A 185 4.80 -17.58 1.04
N PRO A 186 4.35 -18.60 1.78
CA PRO A 186 3.31 -19.50 1.28
C PRO A 186 1.94 -18.81 1.20
N PRO A 187 1.09 -19.15 0.22
CA PRO A 187 -0.19 -18.47 -0.02
C PRO A 187 -1.13 -18.41 1.19
N GLU A 188 -1.18 -19.45 2.02
CA GLU A 188 -2.05 -19.48 3.21
C GLU A 188 -1.74 -18.37 4.23
N ILE A 189 -0.50 -17.89 4.27
CA ILE A 189 -0.10 -16.76 5.12
C ILE A 189 -0.64 -15.46 4.54
N ILE A 190 -0.44 -15.22 3.24
CA ILE A 190 -0.91 -14.00 2.55
C ILE A 190 -2.43 -13.91 2.62
N VAL A 191 -3.12 -15.00 2.26
CA VAL A 191 -4.60 -15.10 2.34
C VAL A 191 -5.08 -14.92 3.78
N GLY A 192 -4.34 -15.46 4.75
CA GLY A 192 -4.63 -15.31 6.18
C GLY A 192 -4.53 -13.86 6.66
N ILE A 193 -3.46 -13.15 6.29
CA ILE A 193 -3.25 -11.74 6.63
C ILE A 193 -4.38 -10.87 6.05
N ILE A 194 -4.57 -10.92 4.73
CA ILE A 194 -5.60 -10.12 4.05
C ILE A 194 -7.01 -10.45 4.58
N GLY A 195 -7.25 -11.72 4.93
CA GLY A 195 -8.52 -12.18 5.52
C GLY A 195 -8.78 -11.60 6.92
N VAL A 196 -7.76 -11.58 7.78
CA VAL A 196 -7.86 -11.02 9.14
C VAL A 196 -7.99 -9.50 9.10
N GLU A 197 -7.21 -8.82 8.25
CA GLU A 197 -7.17 -7.37 8.18
C GLU A 197 -8.44 -6.76 7.57
N THR A 198 -8.89 -7.28 6.43
CA THR A 198 -9.98 -6.63 5.66
C THR A 198 -11.09 -7.54 5.18
N ARG A 199 -11.06 -8.83 5.56
CA ARG A 199 -11.95 -9.87 5.00
C ARG A 199 -11.88 -9.86 3.46
N TRP A 200 -10.65 -9.81 2.92
CA TRP A 200 -10.39 -9.76 1.48
C TRP A 200 -11.10 -8.58 0.81
N GLY A 201 -10.83 -7.36 1.28
CA GLY A 201 -11.32 -6.11 0.69
C GLY A 201 -12.73 -5.68 1.11
N ARG A 202 -13.48 -6.51 1.85
CA ARG A 202 -14.85 -6.17 2.28
C ARG A 202 -14.89 -5.08 3.36
N VAL A 203 -13.84 -4.97 4.18
CA VAL A 203 -13.75 -4.04 5.31
C VAL A 203 -12.38 -3.34 5.31
N MET A 204 -12.17 -2.41 4.38
CA MET A 204 -10.89 -1.67 4.26
C MET A 204 -10.80 -0.42 5.14
N GLY A 205 -11.89 -0.07 5.82
CA GLY A 205 -12.00 1.17 6.60
C GLY A 205 -12.79 2.26 5.88
N LYS A 206 -13.19 3.29 6.63
CA LYS A 206 -14.11 4.35 6.16
C LYS A 206 -13.64 5.76 6.52
N THR A 207 -12.58 5.86 7.32
CA THR A 207 -12.02 7.12 7.79
C THR A 207 -11.07 7.64 6.73
N ARG A 208 -11.14 8.92 6.36
CA ARG A 208 -10.12 9.49 5.47
C ARG A 208 -8.76 9.40 6.15
N ILE A 209 -7.74 8.96 5.41
CA ILE A 209 -6.39 8.79 5.95
C ILE A 209 -5.85 10.12 6.46
N LEU A 210 -6.08 11.19 5.69
CA LEU A 210 -5.73 12.55 6.08
C LEU A 210 -6.32 12.95 7.44
N ASP A 211 -7.61 12.69 7.67
CA ASP A 211 -8.27 13.06 8.94
C ASP A 211 -7.67 12.31 10.12
N ALA A 212 -7.44 11.00 9.97
CA ALA A 212 -6.86 10.16 11.02
C ALA A 212 -5.43 10.61 11.37
N LEU A 213 -4.57 10.73 10.36
CA LEU A 213 -3.16 11.07 10.56
C LEU A 213 -2.97 12.51 11.01
N ALA A 214 -3.72 13.49 10.49
CA ALA A 214 -3.69 14.87 10.98
C ALA A 214 -4.14 14.96 12.44
N THR A 215 -5.24 14.29 12.79
CA THR A 215 -5.72 14.23 14.18
C THR A 215 -4.65 13.69 15.13
N LEU A 216 -4.01 12.58 14.77
CA LEU A 216 -3.00 11.93 15.61
C LEU A 216 -1.65 12.65 15.60
N SER A 217 -1.31 13.35 14.52
CA SER A 217 -0.07 14.14 14.45
C SER A 217 -0.18 15.40 15.29
N PHE A 218 -1.30 16.11 15.20
CA PHE A 218 -1.40 17.48 15.70
C PHE A 218 -2.09 17.60 17.05
N ASN A 219 -2.87 16.58 17.46
CA ASN A 219 -3.65 16.60 18.70
C ASN A 219 -3.45 15.37 19.58
N TYR A 220 -2.40 14.57 19.35
CA TYR A 220 -2.11 13.38 20.16
C TYR A 220 -0.66 13.29 20.64
N PRO A 221 -0.27 14.02 21.71
CA PRO A 221 1.12 14.17 22.12
C PRO A 221 1.89 12.86 22.32
N ARG A 222 1.24 11.80 22.85
CA ARG A 222 1.90 10.52 23.17
C ARG A 222 2.59 9.86 21.96
N ARG A 223 2.07 10.08 20.74
CA ARG A 223 2.60 9.48 19.51
C ARG A 223 2.68 10.47 18.35
N ALA A 224 2.67 11.77 18.64
CA ALA A 224 2.61 12.83 17.63
C ALA A 224 3.73 12.72 16.59
N GLU A 225 4.97 12.48 17.02
CA GLU A 225 6.13 12.34 16.13
C GLU A 225 5.99 11.15 15.17
N TYR A 226 5.55 10.00 15.69
CA TYR A 226 5.30 8.80 14.88
C TYR A 226 4.26 9.09 13.79
N PHE A 227 3.09 9.61 14.18
CA PHE A 227 2.03 9.89 13.21
C PHE A 227 2.36 11.06 12.27
N SER A 228 3.20 12.00 12.70
CA SER A 228 3.73 13.04 11.82
C SER A 228 4.61 12.46 10.72
N GLY A 229 5.42 11.43 11.02
CA GLY A 229 6.18 10.69 10.01
C GLY A 229 5.29 9.90 9.04
N GLU A 230 4.19 9.32 9.55
CA GLU A 230 3.20 8.64 8.71
C GLU A 230 2.45 9.64 7.82
N LEU A 231 2.05 10.80 8.34
CA LEU A 231 1.40 11.86 7.56
C LEU A 231 2.32 12.43 6.47
N GLU A 232 3.60 12.65 6.80
CA GLU A 232 4.63 13.05 5.84
C GLU A 232 4.72 12.03 4.70
N THR A 233 4.82 10.74 5.04
CA THR A 233 4.94 9.66 4.04
C THR A 233 3.67 9.51 3.23
N PHE A 234 2.49 9.66 3.84
CA PHE A 234 1.20 9.61 3.16
C PHE A 234 1.06 10.70 2.09
N LEU A 235 1.44 11.94 2.39
CA LEU A 235 1.36 13.05 1.42
C LEU A 235 2.36 12.88 0.28
N LEU A 236 3.54 12.32 0.55
CA LEU A 236 4.50 11.97 -0.49
C LEU A 236 3.96 10.85 -1.38
N MET A 237 3.43 9.77 -0.79
CA MET A 237 2.78 8.69 -1.51
C MET A 237 1.68 9.21 -2.43
N ALA A 238 0.75 10.02 -1.89
CA ALA A 238 -0.34 10.57 -2.69
C ALA A 238 0.17 11.45 -3.85
N ARG A 239 1.24 12.23 -3.63
CA ARG A 239 1.86 13.02 -4.70
C ARG A 239 2.50 12.15 -5.77
N ASP A 240 3.24 11.13 -5.36
CA ASP A 240 3.99 10.26 -6.27
C ASP A 240 3.05 9.38 -7.11
N GLU A 241 1.97 8.86 -6.51
CA GLU A 241 0.91 8.09 -7.19
C GLU A 241 -0.20 8.96 -7.80
N GLN A 242 -0.08 10.29 -7.72
CA GLN A 242 -1.03 11.27 -8.26
C GLN A 242 -2.47 11.15 -7.70
N ASP A 243 -2.61 10.64 -6.49
CA ASP A 243 -3.86 10.53 -5.75
C ASP A 243 -4.27 11.84 -5.09
N ASP A 244 -5.57 12.15 -5.09
CA ASP A 244 -6.11 13.18 -4.20
C ASP A 244 -6.09 12.65 -2.74
N PRO A 245 -5.30 13.27 -1.82
CA PRO A 245 -5.15 12.81 -0.45
C PRO A 245 -6.46 12.88 0.36
N LEU A 246 -7.49 13.60 -0.12
CA LEU A 246 -8.80 13.68 0.51
C LEU A 246 -9.71 12.47 0.18
N ASN A 247 -9.38 11.69 -0.85
CA ASN A 247 -10.21 10.57 -1.29
C ASN A 247 -9.83 9.24 -0.64
N LEU A 248 -8.57 9.09 -0.24
CA LEU A 248 -8.05 7.86 0.35
C LEU A 248 -8.63 7.60 1.74
N LYS A 249 -9.13 6.38 1.96
CA LYS A 249 -9.77 5.94 3.20
C LYS A 249 -9.16 4.66 3.75
N GLY A 250 -9.23 4.52 5.07
CA GLY A 250 -8.78 3.34 5.78
C GLY A 250 -9.15 3.34 7.26
N SER A 251 -8.27 2.78 8.09
CA SER A 251 -8.49 2.63 9.52
C SER A 251 -8.43 3.94 10.29
N PHE A 252 -8.82 3.91 11.56
CA PHE A 252 -8.69 5.05 12.47
C PHE A 252 -7.22 5.46 12.73
N ALA A 253 -6.26 4.59 12.44
CA ALA A 253 -4.84 4.85 12.64
C ALA A 253 -4.11 5.22 11.34
N GLY A 254 -4.81 5.26 10.20
CA GLY A 254 -4.21 5.55 8.88
C GLY A 254 -3.69 4.32 8.14
N ALA A 255 -4.12 3.12 8.52
CA ALA A 255 -3.80 1.89 7.78
C ALA A 255 -4.69 1.75 6.53
N MET A 256 -4.11 1.29 5.41
CA MET A 256 -4.67 1.42 4.06
C MET A 256 -4.75 0.09 3.32
N GLY A 257 -5.74 -0.03 2.42
CA GLY A 257 -5.81 -1.13 1.46
C GLY A 257 -6.11 -2.51 2.06
N TYR A 258 -5.93 -3.54 1.23
CA TYR A 258 -6.23 -4.94 1.55
C TYR A 258 -5.42 -5.48 2.74
N GLY A 259 -4.14 -5.08 2.83
CA GLY A 259 -3.20 -5.51 3.87
C GLY A 259 -3.12 -4.58 5.09
N GLN A 260 -3.89 -3.48 5.12
CA GLN A 260 -3.82 -2.46 6.18
C GLN A 260 -2.39 -1.93 6.40
N PHE A 261 -1.71 -1.60 5.29
CA PHE A 261 -0.37 -0.99 5.35
C PHE A 261 -0.45 0.43 5.91
N MET A 262 0.44 0.75 6.85
CA MET A 262 0.73 2.13 7.21
C MET A 262 1.52 2.82 6.08
N PRO A 263 1.47 4.16 5.93
CA PRO A 263 2.25 4.87 4.93
C PRO A 263 3.75 4.54 4.95
N SER A 264 4.35 4.38 6.14
CA SER A 264 5.75 3.96 6.25
C SER A 264 6.00 2.54 5.75
N SER A 265 5.04 1.61 5.92
CA SER A 265 5.12 0.26 5.37
C SER A 265 4.99 0.27 3.85
N TYR A 266 4.10 1.10 3.29
CA TYR A 266 4.02 1.33 1.85
C TYR A 266 5.38 1.70 1.27
N LYS A 267 5.98 2.77 1.82
CA LYS A 267 7.28 3.28 1.36
C LYS A 267 8.41 2.25 1.42
N GLN A 268 8.39 1.36 2.40
CA GLN A 268 9.50 0.44 2.66
C GLN A 268 9.33 -0.92 1.98
N TYR A 269 8.10 -1.37 1.80
CA TYR A 269 7.82 -2.77 1.50
C TYR A 269 6.84 -2.99 0.35
N ALA A 270 5.99 -2.01 0.02
CA ALA A 270 5.04 -2.20 -1.07
C ALA A 270 5.78 -2.23 -2.41
N VAL A 271 5.27 -3.05 -3.32
CA VAL A 271 5.84 -3.29 -4.65
C VAL A 271 4.71 -3.26 -5.68
N ASP A 272 5.03 -2.83 -6.90
CA ASP A 272 4.16 -2.99 -8.05
C ASP A 272 4.19 -4.47 -8.45
N PHE A 273 3.26 -5.23 -7.91
CA PHE A 273 3.19 -6.67 -8.15
C PHE A 273 2.28 -6.98 -9.33
N SER A 274 1.39 -6.06 -9.71
CA SER A 274 0.55 -6.14 -10.90
C SER A 274 1.37 -5.92 -12.19
N GLY A 275 2.43 -5.13 -12.12
CA GLY A 275 3.32 -4.76 -13.21
C GLY A 275 2.82 -3.59 -14.07
N ASP A 276 1.91 -2.77 -13.56
CA ASP A 276 1.30 -1.65 -14.30
C ASP A 276 2.05 -0.31 -14.15
N GLY A 277 3.12 -0.29 -13.35
CA GLY A 277 3.95 0.89 -13.09
C GLY A 277 3.52 1.69 -11.85
N HIS A 278 2.46 1.27 -11.15
CA HIS A 278 1.94 1.92 -9.95
C HIS A 278 1.93 0.97 -8.76
N ILE A 279 1.95 1.52 -7.55
CA ILE A 279 1.78 0.72 -6.33
C ILE A 279 0.44 1.08 -5.69
N ASN A 280 -0.57 0.26 -5.92
CA ASN A 280 -1.92 0.50 -5.45
C ASN A 280 -2.29 -0.46 -4.29
N LEU A 281 -2.32 0.05 -3.06
CA LEU A 281 -2.70 -0.75 -1.88
C LEU A 281 -4.15 -1.29 -1.92
N TRP A 282 -4.99 -0.74 -2.80
CA TRP A 282 -6.35 -1.20 -3.08
C TRP A 282 -6.44 -2.14 -4.29
N ASP A 283 -5.34 -2.39 -4.99
CA ASP A 283 -5.25 -3.51 -5.93
C ASP A 283 -4.87 -4.80 -5.15
N PRO A 284 -5.64 -5.89 -5.31
CA PRO A 284 -5.39 -7.13 -4.60
C PRO A 284 -4.12 -7.86 -5.04
N VAL A 285 -3.64 -7.68 -6.27
CA VAL A 285 -2.37 -8.27 -6.76
C VAL A 285 -1.20 -7.55 -6.12
N ASP A 286 -1.19 -6.21 -6.09
CA ASP A 286 -0.16 -5.44 -5.38
C ASP A 286 -0.12 -5.76 -3.89
N ALA A 287 -1.29 -5.89 -3.25
CA ALA A 287 -1.36 -6.24 -1.84
C ALA A 287 -0.94 -7.70 -1.53
N ILE A 288 -0.86 -8.58 -2.53
CA ILE A 288 -0.34 -9.95 -2.38
C ILE A 288 1.20 -9.97 -2.42
N GLY A 289 1.82 -9.05 -3.16
CA GLY A 289 3.27 -8.91 -3.26
C GLY A 289 3.88 -8.32 -1.99
#